data_AF-A0A964KX80-F1
#
_entry.id   AF-A0A964KX80-F1
#
_cell.length_a   1.000
_cell.length_b   1.000
_cell.length_c   1.000
_cell.angle_alpha   90.00
_cell.angle_beta   90.00
_cell.angle_gamma   90.00
#
_symmetry.space_group_name_H-M   'P 1'
#
loop_
_entity.id
_entity.type
_entity.pdbx_description
1 polymer ?
#
loop_
_entity_poly.entity_id
_entity_poly.type
_entity_poly.pdbx_seq_one_letter_code
_entity_poly.pdbx_strand_id
1 'polypeptide(L)'
;MRTNLKTQLIFATIIFIFTTAFQCSSPEMTSAKLYLQRKDTKKAAEQLQLEISKNPKNAEAYYLLGQIKYENQDYKGMKDAFTGSLAAGNVHEKEIKNFTMSAWAKNFNEGVEVLNNAIDDTTIDRSILSFEMAYYLLPESTMNVRNLGLAHYRRGNIPEALSYLQKTFEKE
;
A
#
# COMPACT_ATOMS: atom_id res chain seq x y z
N MET A 1 8.41 -35.11 45.46
CA MET A 1 9.20 -33.91 45.83
C MET A 1 8.31 -32.69 45.58
N ARG A 2 7.71 -32.11 46.62
CA ARG A 2 6.70 -31.04 46.51
C ARG A 2 7.46 -29.72 46.30
N THR A 3 7.50 -29.21 45.08
CA THR A 3 8.19 -27.94 44.78
C THR A 3 7.54 -26.78 45.54
N ASN A 4 8.34 -25.89 46.12
CA ASN A 4 7.88 -24.77 46.93
C ASN A 4 7.13 -23.75 46.05
N LEU A 5 5.95 -23.30 46.49
CA LEU A 5 5.11 -22.32 45.79
C LEU A 5 5.89 -21.04 45.44
N LYS A 6 6.82 -20.61 46.31
CA LYS A 6 7.73 -19.48 46.03
C LYS A 6 8.65 -19.74 44.86
N THR A 7 9.16 -20.96 44.72
CA THR A 7 10.01 -21.36 43.59
C THR A 7 9.20 -21.36 42.29
N GLN A 8 7.96 -21.84 42.31
CA GLN A 8 7.07 -21.79 41.13
C GLN A 8 6.72 -20.35 40.72
N LEU A 9 6.44 -19.47 41.68
CA LEU A 9 6.22 -18.05 41.44
C LEU A 9 7.45 -17.38 40.81
N ILE A 10 8.65 -17.64 41.33
CA ILE A 10 9.90 -17.09 40.77
C ILE A 10 10.11 -17.54 39.32
N PHE A 11 9.88 -18.82 39.01
CA PHE A 11 9.98 -19.31 37.63
C PHE A 11 8.94 -18.66 36.71
N ALA A 12 7.70 -18.48 37.16
CA ALA A 12 6.65 -17.82 36.40
C ALA A 12 6.99 -16.35 36.08
N THR A 13 7.55 -15.61 37.05
CA THR A 13 7.96 -14.21 36.83
C THR A 13 9.15 -14.10 35.88
N ILE A 14 10.13 -15.01 35.97
CA ILE A 14 11.27 -15.03 35.04
C ILE A 14 10.79 -15.34 33.61
N ILE A 15 9.90 -16.31 33.43
CA ILE A 15 9.31 -16.63 32.12
C ILE A 15 8.54 -15.42 31.55
N PHE A 16 7.79 -14.70 32.39
CA PHE A 16 7.07 -13.49 31.99
C PHE A 16 8.03 -12.37 31.53
N ILE A 17 9.15 -12.15 32.23
CA ILE A 17 10.18 -11.18 31.86
C ILE A 17 10.88 -11.57 30.55
N PHE A 18 11.12 -12.86 30.31
CA PHE A 18 11.66 -13.35 29.04
C PHE A 18 10.70 -13.14 27.85
N THR A 19 9.38 -13.17 28.09
CA THR A 19 8.40 -12.87 27.03
C THR A 19 8.26 -11.38 26.70
N THR A 20 8.55 -10.48 27.66
CA THR A 20 8.44 -9.02 27.45
C THR A 20 9.76 -8.38 26.99
N ALA A 21 10.89 -9.08 27.12
CA ALA A 21 12.21 -8.62 26.67
C ALA A 21 12.35 -8.45 25.13
N PHE A 22 11.35 -8.84 24.33
CA PHE A 22 11.31 -8.65 22.88
C PHE A 22 10.86 -7.25 22.42
N GLN A 23 10.69 -6.27 23.32
CA GLN A 23 10.24 -4.92 22.95
C GLN A 23 11.34 -3.96 22.48
N CYS A 24 12.57 -4.41 22.24
CA CYS A 24 13.54 -3.58 21.51
C CYS A 24 13.27 -3.64 20.01
N SER A 25 12.99 -2.49 19.39
CA SER A 25 12.98 -2.36 17.93
C SER A 25 14.33 -2.84 17.36
N SER A 26 14.32 -3.51 16.22
CA SER A 26 15.56 -3.96 15.56
C SER A 26 16.48 -2.77 15.23
N PRO A 27 17.79 -3.00 15.06
CA PRO A 27 18.71 -1.97 14.57
C PRO A 27 18.24 -1.35 13.26
N GLU A 28 17.76 -2.18 12.33
CA GLU A 28 17.24 -1.77 11.03
C GLU A 28 16.04 -0.84 11.17
N MET A 29 15.08 -1.19 12.03
CA MET A 29 13.90 -0.36 12.26
C MET A 29 14.27 0.97 12.92
N THR A 30 15.23 0.95 13.84
CA THR A 30 15.74 2.17 14.50
C THR A 30 16.45 3.07 13.49
N SER A 31 17.31 2.52 12.65
CA SER A 31 17.99 3.24 11.58
C SER A 31 17.01 3.79 10.54
N ALA A 32 16.01 3.02 10.13
CA ALA A 32 14.95 3.47 9.24
C ALA A 32 14.24 4.71 9.80
N LYS A 33 13.78 4.68 11.06
CA LYS A 33 13.12 5.81 11.71
C LYS A 33 14.03 7.04 11.81
N LEU A 34 15.32 6.85 12.10
CA LEU A 34 16.30 7.95 12.10
C LEU A 34 16.47 8.57 10.71
N TYR A 35 16.56 7.75 9.65
CA TYR A 35 16.65 8.26 8.28
C TYR A 35 15.37 9.00 7.85
N LEU A 36 14.19 8.51 8.24
CA LEU A 36 12.91 9.20 8.02
C LEU A 36 12.88 10.58 8.69
N GLN A 37 13.36 10.69 9.94
CA GLN A 37 13.47 11.99 10.63
C GLN A 37 14.40 12.97 9.89
N ARG A 38 15.45 12.44 9.27
CA ARG A 38 16.39 13.22 8.43
C ARG A 38 15.90 13.44 7.00
N LYS A 39 14.70 12.94 6.67
CA LYS A 39 14.12 12.94 5.30
C LYS A 39 14.98 12.21 4.27
N ASP A 40 15.89 11.34 4.70
CA ASP A 40 16.68 10.47 3.82
C ASP A 40 15.85 9.22 3.47
N THR A 41 14.84 9.41 2.63
CA THR A 41 13.85 8.38 2.29
C THR A 41 14.47 7.19 1.56
N LYS A 42 15.58 7.40 0.83
CA LYS A 42 16.32 6.34 0.16
C LYS A 42 16.94 5.38 1.18
N LYS A 43 17.73 5.88 2.12
CA LYS A 43 18.33 5.02 3.15
C LYS A 43 17.29 4.44 4.09
N ALA A 44 16.22 5.18 4.38
CA ALA A 44 15.09 4.64 5.13
C ALA A 44 14.49 3.42 4.43
N ALA A 45 14.22 3.50 3.12
CA ALA A 45 13.68 2.38 2.35
C ALA A 45 14.61 1.16 2.34
N GLU A 46 15.93 1.38 2.22
CA GLU A 46 16.93 0.29 2.29
C GLU A 46 16.88 -0.43 3.65
N GLN A 47 16.82 0.31 4.75
CA GLN A 47 16.72 -0.27 6.09
C GLN A 47 15.37 -0.97 6.33
N LEU A 48 14.27 -0.42 5.83
CA LEU A 48 12.95 -1.05 5.93
C LEU A 48 12.89 -2.36 5.14
N GLN A 49 13.50 -2.42 3.96
CA GLN A 49 13.60 -3.66 3.18
C GLN A 49 14.44 -4.71 3.90
N LEU A 50 15.55 -4.30 4.54
CA LEU A 50 16.36 -5.19 5.36
C LEU A 50 15.57 -5.71 6.56
N GLU A 51 14.82 -4.84 7.25
CA GLU A 51 13.93 -5.24 8.34
C GLU A 51 12.88 -6.24 7.87
N ILE A 52 12.22 -5.98 6.75
CA ILE A 52 11.23 -6.89 6.16
C ILE A 52 11.85 -8.26 5.84
N SER A 53 13.08 -8.29 5.32
CA SER A 53 13.77 -9.54 4.97
C SER A 53 14.09 -10.39 6.21
N LYS A 54 14.40 -9.76 7.35
CA LYS A 54 14.75 -10.44 8.60
C LYS A 54 13.51 -10.76 9.45
N ASN A 55 12.57 -9.84 9.46
CA ASN A 55 11.36 -9.84 10.28
C ASN A 55 10.12 -9.61 9.40
N PRO A 56 9.72 -10.59 8.56
CA PRO A 56 8.60 -10.43 7.62
C PRO A 56 7.22 -10.28 8.30
N LYS A 57 7.15 -10.33 9.63
CA LYS A 57 5.94 -10.05 10.43
C LYS A 57 5.90 -8.62 10.97
N ASN A 58 6.86 -7.77 10.65
CA ASN A 58 6.87 -6.38 11.09
C ASN A 58 5.95 -5.52 10.20
N ALA A 59 4.69 -5.38 10.61
CA ALA A 59 3.68 -4.60 9.89
C ALA A 59 4.07 -3.11 9.76
N GLU A 60 4.77 -2.54 10.75
CA GLU A 60 5.21 -1.14 10.74
C GLU A 60 6.26 -0.91 9.65
N ALA A 61 7.20 -1.84 9.46
CA ALA A 61 8.25 -1.72 8.44
C ALA A 61 7.66 -1.68 7.02
N TYR A 62 6.70 -2.57 6.73
CA TYR A 62 5.94 -2.55 5.49
C TYR A 62 5.12 -1.26 5.32
N TYR A 63 4.46 -0.80 6.38
CA TYR A 63 3.67 0.42 6.34
C TYR A 63 4.52 1.65 6.01
N LEU A 64 5.64 1.85 6.72
CA LEU A 64 6.56 2.96 6.45
C LEU A 64 7.16 2.88 5.04
N LEU A 65 7.46 1.67 4.54
CA LEU A 65 7.92 1.51 3.16
C LEU A 65 6.83 1.92 2.17
N GLY A 66 5.58 1.53 2.41
CA GLY A 66 4.43 1.94 1.61
C GLY A 66 4.24 3.45 1.59
N GLN A 67 4.43 4.14 2.71
CA GLN A 67 4.41 5.62 2.74
C GLN A 67 5.51 6.22 1.86
N ILE A 68 6.75 5.74 1.97
CA ILE A 68 7.86 6.21 1.10
C ILE A 68 7.52 5.99 -0.39
N LYS A 69 6.94 4.83 -0.73
CA LYS A 69 6.54 4.50 -2.09
C LYS A 69 5.42 5.40 -2.60
N TYR A 70 4.44 5.73 -1.76
CA TYR A 70 3.39 6.70 -2.08
C TYR A 70 3.97 8.09 -2.39
N GLU A 71 4.89 8.60 -1.56
CA GLU A 71 5.54 9.90 -1.77
C GLU A 71 6.36 9.92 -3.08
N ASN A 72 6.97 8.80 -3.45
CA ASN A 72 7.68 8.63 -4.71
C ASN A 72 6.76 8.37 -5.92
N GLN A 73 5.43 8.39 -5.73
CA GLN A 73 4.42 8.04 -6.74
C GLN A 73 4.56 6.62 -7.31
N ASP A 74 5.30 5.74 -6.63
CA ASP A 74 5.39 4.31 -6.95
C ASP A 74 4.16 3.60 -6.36
N TYR A 75 3.01 3.81 -6.97
CA TYR A 75 1.73 3.30 -6.47
C TYR A 75 1.63 1.77 -6.50
N LYS A 76 2.37 1.10 -7.39
CA LYS A 76 2.48 -0.37 -7.40
C LYS A 76 3.26 -0.85 -6.18
N GLY A 77 4.47 -0.32 -5.99
CA GLY A 77 5.28 -0.65 -4.81
C GLY A 77 4.62 -0.26 -3.49
N MET A 78 3.85 0.83 -3.47
CA MET A 78 3.02 1.22 -2.33
C MET A 78 1.98 0.14 -2.02
N LYS A 79 1.20 -0.29 -3.02
CA LYS A 79 0.17 -1.32 -2.83
C LYS A 79 0.77 -2.64 -2.36
N ASP A 80 1.91 -3.05 -2.93
CA ASP A 80 2.62 -4.26 -2.52
C ASP A 80 3.07 -4.18 -1.05
N ALA A 81 3.71 -3.07 -0.66
CA ALA A 81 4.15 -2.86 0.71
C ALA A 81 2.98 -2.82 1.70
N PHE A 82 1.89 -2.11 1.38
CA PHE A 82 0.70 -2.10 2.24
C PHE A 82 0.00 -3.46 2.33
N THR A 83 0.00 -4.26 1.26
CA THR A 83 -0.49 -5.64 1.30
C THR A 83 0.35 -6.47 2.27
N GLY A 84 1.68 -6.31 2.23
CA GLY A 84 2.58 -6.92 3.22
C GLY A 84 2.30 -6.46 4.66
N SER A 85 2.01 -5.17 4.86
CA SER A 85 1.65 -4.63 6.17
C SER A 85 0.37 -5.30 6.71
N LEU A 86 -0.71 -5.32 5.93
CA LEU A 86 -1.98 -5.94 6.31
C LEU A 86 -1.85 -7.44 6.58
N ALA A 87 -1.00 -8.14 5.82
CA ALA A 87 -0.72 -9.56 6.04
C ALA A 87 0.08 -9.82 7.33
N ALA A 88 0.97 -8.90 7.71
CA ALA A 88 1.74 -8.96 8.95
C ALA A 88 0.92 -8.52 10.18
N GLY A 89 -0.07 -7.65 10.00
CA GLY A 89 -1.02 -7.20 11.02
C GLY A 89 -1.84 -5.99 10.57
N ASN A 90 -3.09 -5.89 11.01
CA ASN A 90 -4.03 -4.87 10.55
C ASN A 90 -3.97 -3.54 11.33
N VAL A 91 -2.89 -3.28 12.09
CA VAL A 91 -2.75 -2.09 12.94
C VAL A 91 -2.82 -0.78 12.13
N HIS A 92 -2.45 -0.82 10.85
CA HIS A 92 -2.42 0.34 9.95
C HIS A 92 -3.54 0.33 8.90
N GLU A 93 -4.57 -0.50 9.06
CA GLU A 93 -5.60 -0.72 8.03
C GLU A 93 -6.30 0.58 7.60
N LYS A 94 -6.63 1.45 8.58
CA LYS A 94 -7.30 2.72 8.33
C LYS A 94 -6.41 3.67 7.54
N GLU A 95 -5.14 3.81 7.93
CA GLU A 95 -4.16 4.66 7.27
C GLU A 95 -3.90 4.17 5.85
N ILE A 96 -3.72 2.86 5.67
CA ILE A 96 -3.54 2.22 4.37
C ILE A 96 -4.72 2.51 3.43
N LYS A 97 -5.96 2.41 3.95
CA LYS A 97 -7.17 2.76 3.19
C LYS A 97 -7.15 4.23 2.76
N ASN A 98 -6.71 5.13 3.63
CA ASN A 98 -6.62 6.57 3.31
C ASN A 98 -5.56 6.84 2.23
N PHE A 99 -4.38 6.22 2.31
CA PHE A 99 -3.36 6.34 1.26
C PHE A 99 -3.84 5.76 -0.06
N THR A 100 -4.48 4.60 -0.04
CA THR A 100 -5.04 3.95 -1.24
C THR A 100 -6.10 4.84 -1.89
N MET A 101 -7.01 5.42 -1.11
CA MET A 101 -8.01 6.36 -1.60
C MET A 101 -7.39 7.64 -2.15
N SER A 102 -6.35 8.17 -1.51
CA SER A 102 -5.64 9.37 -1.98
C SER A 102 -4.90 9.13 -3.29
N ALA A 103 -4.19 8.00 -3.39
CA ALA A 103 -3.53 7.58 -4.62
C ALA A 103 -4.55 7.35 -5.75
N TRP A 104 -5.66 6.66 -5.45
CA TRP A 104 -6.75 6.47 -6.38
C TRP A 104 -7.30 7.81 -6.88
N ALA A 105 -7.67 8.72 -5.98
CA ALA A 105 -8.28 10.00 -6.32
C ALA A 105 -7.35 10.85 -7.20
N LYS A 106 -6.04 10.86 -6.90
CA LYS A 106 -5.05 11.56 -7.71
C LYS A 106 -5.01 11.05 -9.14
N ASN A 107 -4.86 9.73 -9.32
CA ASN A 107 -4.81 9.11 -10.64
C ASN A 107 -6.14 9.24 -11.39
N PHE A 108 -7.26 9.10 -10.68
CA PHE A 108 -8.58 9.24 -11.28
C PHE A 108 -8.82 10.67 -11.78
N ASN A 109 -8.55 11.67 -10.95
CA ASN A 109 -8.71 13.07 -11.33
C ASN A 109 -7.76 13.47 -12.47
N GLU A 110 -6.51 12.99 -12.46
CA GLU A 110 -5.58 13.18 -13.57
C GLU A 110 -6.11 12.58 -14.87
N GLY A 111 -6.65 11.35 -14.83
CA GLY A 111 -7.28 10.71 -15.98
C GLY A 111 -8.45 11.54 -16.54
N VAL A 112 -9.32 12.04 -15.66
CA VAL A 112 -10.45 12.90 -16.06
C VAL A 112 -9.96 14.21 -16.69
N GLU A 113 -9.01 14.88 -16.05
CA GLU A 113 -8.46 16.15 -16.53
C GLU A 113 -7.80 15.98 -17.91
N VAL A 114 -6.95 14.97 -18.06
CA VAL A 114 -6.25 14.69 -19.32
C VAL A 114 -7.25 14.33 -20.42
N LEU A 115 -8.24 13.47 -20.14
CA LEU A 115 -9.23 13.05 -21.14
C LEU A 115 -10.12 14.23 -21.60
N ASN A 116 -10.50 15.12 -20.67
CA ASN A 116 -11.31 16.30 -21.00
C ASN A 116 -10.59 17.28 -21.92
N ASN A 117 -9.27 17.38 -21.80
CA ASN A 117 -8.42 18.27 -22.60
C ASN A 117 -7.71 17.55 -23.75
N ALA A 118 -8.02 16.28 -24.01
CA ALA A 118 -7.34 15.48 -25.02
C ALA A 118 -7.64 16.00 -26.42
N ILE A 119 -6.57 16.21 -27.21
CA ILE A 119 -6.63 16.70 -28.59
C ILE A 119 -6.11 15.67 -29.59
N ASP A 120 -5.46 14.63 -29.09
CA ASP A 120 -4.82 13.59 -29.88
C ASP A 120 -4.81 12.24 -29.14
N ASP A 121 -4.40 11.22 -29.87
CA ASP A 121 -4.28 9.86 -29.36
C ASP A 121 -3.30 9.73 -28.19
N THR A 122 -2.22 10.53 -28.17
CA THR A 122 -1.20 10.47 -27.11
C THR A 122 -1.75 10.95 -25.77
N THR A 123 -2.55 12.01 -25.80
CA THR A 123 -3.24 12.54 -24.62
C THR A 123 -4.32 11.58 -24.14
N ILE A 124 -5.06 10.92 -25.05
CA ILE A 124 -6.01 9.87 -24.68
C ILE A 124 -5.27 8.68 -24.04
N ASP A 125 -4.17 8.20 -24.61
CA ASP A 125 -3.38 7.10 -24.07
C ASP A 125 -2.85 7.41 -22.66
N ARG A 126 -2.44 8.66 -22.40
CA ARG A 126 -2.07 9.09 -21.04
C ARG A 126 -3.24 9.00 -20.06
N SER A 127 -4.43 9.44 -20.46
CA SER A 127 -5.61 9.33 -19.59
C SER A 127 -5.97 7.88 -19.27
N ILE A 128 -5.81 6.96 -20.24
CA ILE A 128 -6.00 5.52 -20.06
C ILE A 128 -5.04 5.01 -18.99
N LEU A 129 -3.75 5.34 -19.06
CA LEU A 129 -2.77 4.94 -18.05
C LEU A 129 -3.13 5.41 -16.63
N SER A 130 -3.61 6.65 -16.49
CA SER A 130 -4.07 7.17 -15.19
C SER A 130 -5.29 6.42 -14.67
N PHE A 131 -6.26 6.13 -15.54
CA PHE A 131 -7.43 5.34 -15.15
C PHE A 131 -7.09 3.86 -14.87
N GLU A 132 -6.13 3.27 -15.57
CA GLU A 132 -5.64 1.92 -15.30
C GLU A 132 -4.98 1.84 -13.92
N MET A 133 -4.19 2.85 -13.55
CA MET A 133 -3.62 2.94 -12.21
C MET A 133 -4.71 3.10 -11.14
N ALA A 134 -5.70 3.96 -11.38
CA ALA A 134 -6.84 4.11 -10.48
C ALA A 134 -7.62 2.79 -10.32
N TYR A 135 -7.86 2.08 -11.41
CA TYR A 135 -8.49 0.76 -11.39
C TYR A 135 -7.64 -0.29 -10.66
N TYR A 136 -6.33 -0.28 -10.86
CA TYR A 136 -5.41 -1.16 -10.14
C TYR A 136 -5.45 -0.92 -8.62
N LEU A 137 -5.56 0.33 -8.19
CA LEU A 137 -5.63 0.70 -6.78
C LEU A 137 -6.98 0.36 -6.15
N LEU A 138 -8.08 0.56 -6.88
CA LEU A 138 -9.45 0.39 -6.39
C LEU A 138 -10.36 -0.28 -7.44
N PRO A 139 -10.19 -1.59 -7.70
CA PRO A 139 -10.87 -2.29 -8.81
C PRO A 139 -12.39 -2.46 -8.62
N GLU A 140 -12.88 -2.32 -7.40
CA GLU A 140 -14.28 -2.37 -7.04
C GLU A 140 -15.05 -1.10 -7.43
N SER A 141 -14.36 0.03 -7.64
CA SER A 141 -14.99 1.29 -8.02
C SER A 141 -15.59 1.22 -9.43
N THR A 142 -16.92 1.27 -9.52
CA THR A 142 -17.67 1.31 -10.79
C THR A 142 -17.29 2.54 -11.63
N MET A 143 -16.89 3.63 -10.97
CA MET A 143 -16.43 4.86 -11.61
C MET A 143 -15.16 4.65 -12.45
N ASN A 144 -14.22 3.80 -12.01
CA ASN A 144 -13.01 3.48 -12.75
C ASN A 144 -13.32 2.75 -14.04
N VAL A 145 -14.16 1.71 -13.93
CA VAL A 145 -14.54 0.85 -15.04
C VAL A 145 -15.26 1.66 -16.14
N ARG A 146 -16.20 2.53 -15.75
CA ARG A 146 -16.90 3.41 -16.69
C ARG A 146 -15.96 4.36 -17.44
N ASN A 147 -15.04 5.02 -16.74
CA ASN A 147 -14.15 6.00 -17.36
C ASN A 147 -13.04 5.35 -18.19
N LEU A 148 -12.55 4.16 -17.83
CA LEU A 148 -11.72 3.34 -18.72
C LEU A 148 -12.43 3.02 -20.03
N GLY A 149 -13.69 2.56 -19.95
CA GLY A 149 -14.50 2.30 -21.13
C GLY A 149 -14.68 3.53 -22.02
N LEU A 150 -14.94 4.69 -21.44
CA LEU A 150 -15.06 5.96 -22.17
C LEU A 150 -13.72 6.40 -22.80
N ALA A 151 -12.61 6.25 -22.09
CA ALA A 151 -11.28 6.60 -22.60
C ALA A 151 -10.89 5.70 -23.78
N HIS A 152 -11.10 4.38 -23.68
CA HIS A 152 -10.91 3.44 -24.77
C HIS A 152 -11.84 3.72 -25.96
N TYR A 153 -13.10 4.08 -25.71
CA TYR A 153 -14.01 4.48 -26.78
C TYR A 153 -13.50 5.71 -27.55
N ARG A 154 -13.06 6.75 -26.81
CA ARG A 154 -12.46 7.95 -27.42
C ARG A 154 -11.19 7.64 -28.21
N ARG A 155 -10.42 6.64 -27.76
CA ARG A 155 -9.21 6.16 -28.46
C ARG A 155 -9.50 5.40 -29.76
N GLY A 156 -10.74 4.92 -29.93
CA GLY A 156 -11.11 3.99 -31.01
C GLY A 156 -10.90 2.51 -30.67
N ASN A 157 -10.52 2.19 -29.43
CA ASN A 157 -10.32 0.82 -28.93
C ASN A 157 -11.68 0.21 -28.55
N ILE A 158 -12.51 -0.05 -29.58
CA ILE A 158 -13.90 -0.51 -29.40
C ILE A 158 -14.02 -1.82 -28.60
N PRO A 159 -13.16 -2.85 -28.80
CA PRO A 159 -13.26 -4.09 -28.02
C PRO A 159 -13.08 -3.86 -26.51
N GLU A 160 -12.05 -3.10 -26.13
CA GLU A 160 -11.75 -2.76 -24.75
C GLU A 160 -12.85 -1.88 -24.14
N ALA A 161 -13.34 -0.90 -24.90
CA ALA A 161 -14.43 -0.03 -24.48
C ALA A 161 -15.69 -0.84 -24.12
N LEU A 162 -16.10 -1.78 -24.98
CA LEU A 162 -17.26 -2.64 -24.74
C LEU A 162 -17.05 -3.52 -23.51
N SER A 163 -15.88 -4.13 -23.37
CA SER A 163 -15.53 -4.97 -22.22
C SER A 163 -15.66 -4.22 -20.88
N TYR A 164 -15.15 -2.99 -20.81
CA TYR A 164 -15.26 -2.19 -19.60
C TYR A 164 -16.68 -1.66 -19.37
N LEU A 165 -17.36 -1.16 -20.40
CA LEU A 165 -18.72 -0.63 -20.23
C LEU A 165 -19.73 -1.71 -19.82
N GLN A 166 -19.61 -2.94 -20.35
CA GLN A 166 -20.45 -4.08 -19.93
C GLN A 166 -20.29 -4.38 -18.44
N LYS A 167 -19.05 -4.42 -17.93
CA LYS A 167 -18.77 -4.62 -16.49
C LYS A 167 -19.36 -3.55 -15.58
N THR A 168 -19.72 -2.37 -16.11
CA THR A 168 -20.38 -1.33 -15.33
C THR A 168 -21.82 -1.72 -15.02
N PHE A 169 -22.55 -2.26 -16.01
CA PHE A 169 -23.94 -2.66 -15.86
C PHE A 169 -24.14 -3.96 -15.08
N GLU A 170 -23.10 -4.80 -14.98
CA GLU A 170 -23.13 -6.04 -14.17
C GLU A 170 -22.97 -5.78 -12.66
N LYS A 171 -22.50 -4.59 -12.26
CA LYS A 171 -22.17 -4.24 -10.87
C LYS A 171 -23.20 -3.32 -10.21
N GLU A 172 -24.24 -2.90 -10.94
CA GLU A 172 -25.40 -2.16 -10.42
C GLU A 172 -26.53 -3.12 -10.00
#